data_AF-A0A0A9Y039-F1
#
_entry.id   AF-A0A0A9Y039-F1
#
_cell.length_a   1.000
_cell.length_b   1.000
_cell.length_c   1.000
_cell.angle_alpha   90.00
_cell.angle_beta   90.00
_cell.angle_gamma   90.00
#
_symmetry.space_group_name_H-M   'P 1'
#
loop_
_entity.id
_entity.type
_entity.pdbx_description
1 polymer ?
#
loop_
_entity_poly.entity_id
_entity_poly.type
_entity_poly.pdbx_seq_one_letter_code
_entity_poly.pdbx_strand_id
1 'polypeptide(L)'
;DGESGEKLTTLWGHTEEVVVVQYDFNHQCVATGSMDHTGKIFDLTTGIELWAIDGHTDALVALEFSSDGNFLLSGSFDSNVFLWDTRTHSKIGSLSGHQDSISRCLFNYDTTLVATGSVDRTAKIWDRRNLKESFHLEHEDEVLDLAFDSVGARLAAAEGNGHVQVWDVKKNAELLFCLSGHTCEVSKVCFSPGGGQLLTASSDGTARLWSARDGKALQILDGHTDEVFSCAFSYTGETILTASKDKTCRLWKMEPNIDDD
;
A
#
# COMPACT_ATOMS: atom_id res chain seq x y z
N ASP A 1 -17.42 -14.31 8.87
CA ASP A 1 -16.77 -14.71 10.12
C ASP A 1 -15.55 -15.54 9.77
N GLY A 2 -14.42 -15.28 10.42
CA GLY A 2 -13.14 -15.92 10.08
C GLY A 2 -13.07 -17.40 10.50
N GLU A 3 -13.86 -17.83 11.47
CA GLU A 3 -13.85 -19.19 12.02
C GLU A 3 -14.93 -20.07 11.38
N SER A 4 -16.17 -19.58 11.32
CA SER A 4 -17.33 -20.32 10.82
C SER A 4 -17.55 -20.19 9.31
N GLY A 5 -16.92 -19.20 8.66
CA GLY A 5 -17.20 -18.86 7.26
C GLY A 5 -18.58 -18.25 7.03
N GLU A 6 -19.34 -17.94 8.09
CA GLU A 6 -20.67 -17.38 7.97
C GLU A 6 -20.61 -15.94 7.45
N LYS A 7 -21.51 -15.60 6.51
CA LYS A 7 -21.72 -14.22 6.09
C LYS A 7 -22.40 -13.45 7.22
N LEU A 8 -21.65 -12.57 7.89
CA LEU A 8 -22.17 -11.77 9.01
C LEU A 8 -23.21 -10.73 8.57
N THR A 9 -22.86 -9.91 7.58
CA THR A 9 -23.74 -8.84 7.08
C THR A 9 -23.42 -8.50 5.62
N THR A 10 -24.24 -7.66 5.00
CA THR A 10 -23.98 -7.03 3.71
C THR A 10 -24.09 -5.53 3.87
N LEU A 11 -23.01 -4.83 3.55
CA LEU A 11 -22.91 -3.37 3.65
C LEU A 11 -23.41 -2.77 2.35
N TRP A 12 -24.51 -2.01 2.42
CA TRP A 12 -25.16 -1.39 1.27
C TRP A 12 -24.93 0.11 1.28
N GLY A 13 -24.86 0.74 0.10
CA GLY A 13 -24.83 2.19 -0.01
C GLY A 13 -24.11 2.72 -1.24
N HIS A 14 -23.12 1.99 -1.75
CA HIS A 14 -22.43 2.36 -2.99
C HIS A 14 -23.31 2.11 -4.22
N THR A 15 -23.15 2.96 -5.24
CA THR A 15 -23.90 2.87 -6.51
C THR A 15 -23.11 2.18 -7.62
N GLU A 16 -21.81 2.02 -7.44
CA GLU A 16 -20.89 1.36 -8.37
C GLU A 16 -20.02 0.34 -7.60
N GLU A 17 -19.05 -0.26 -8.29
CA GLU A 17 -18.17 -1.28 -7.76
C GLU A 17 -17.33 -0.78 -6.56
N VAL A 18 -17.31 -1.56 -5.48
CA VAL A 18 -16.40 -1.34 -4.34
C VAL A 18 -15.04 -1.92 -4.69
N VAL A 19 -14.03 -1.06 -4.80
CA VAL A 19 -12.70 -1.40 -5.32
C VAL A 19 -11.62 -1.47 -4.24
N VAL A 20 -11.85 -0.84 -3.08
CA VAL A 20 -10.92 -0.89 -1.95
C VAL A 20 -11.69 -1.02 -0.64
N VAL A 21 -11.16 -1.83 0.28
CA VAL A 21 -11.69 -1.98 1.64
C VAL A 21 -10.56 -2.01 2.64
N GLN A 22 -10.80 -1.50 3.84
CA GLN A 22 -9.83 -1.52 4.93
C GLN A 22 -10.51 -1.53 6.29
N TYR A 23 -10.07 -2.42 7.18
CA TYR A 23 -10.45 -2.34 8.59
C TYR A 23 -9.80 -1.13 9.26
N ASP A 24 -10.50 -0.55 10.22
CA ASP A 24 -9.88 0.41 11.13
C ASP A 24 -8.93 -0.29 12.11
N PHE A 25 -8.17 0.52 12.86
CA PHE A 25 -7.11 0.03 13.74
C PHE A 25 -7.59 -0.96 14.81
N ASN A 26 -8.82 -0.81 15.31
CA ASN A 26 -9.37 -1.65 16.37
C ASN A 26 -10.36 -2.72 15.86
N HIS A 27 -10.50 -2.86 14.54
CA HIS A 27 -11.43 -3.77 13.87
C HIS A 27 -12.90 -3.60 14.29
N GLN A 28 -13.33 -2.37 14.59
CA GLN A 28 -14.73 -2.04 14.86
C GLN A 28 -15.43 -1.48 13.63
N CYS A 29 -14.68 -0.85 12.72
CA CYS A 29 -15.20 -0.27 11.50
C CYS A 29 -14.50 -0.83 10.26
N VAL A 30 -15.15 -0.67 9.12
CA VAL A 30 -14.55 -0.90 7.81
C VAL A 30 -14.78 0.32 6.92
N ALA A 31 -13.72 0.79 6.29
CA ALA A 31 -13.77 1.75 5.21
C ALA A 31 -13.91 1.02 3.88
N THR A 32 -14.76 1.55 3.00
CA THR A 32 -14.93 1.10 1.63
C THR A 32 -14.74 2.28 0.69
N GLY A 33 -14.12 2.05 -0.47
CA GLY A 33 -13.94 3.02 -1.54
C GLY A 33 -14.48 2.44 -2.84
N SER A 34 -15.09 3.29 -3.66
CA SER A 34 -15.90 2.87 -4.79
C SER A 34 -15.62 3.70 -6.04
N MET A 35 -15.95 3.09 -7.18
CA MET A 35 -15.98 3.76 -8.49
C MET A 35 -17.05 4.87 -8.56
N ASP A 36 -17.94 4.99 -7.57
CA ASP A 36 -18.91 6.09 -7.46
C ASP A 36 -18.31 7.39 -6.87
N HIS A 37 -16.99 7.45 -6.74
CA HIS A 37 -16.20 8.58 -6.23
C HIS A 37 -16.33 8.80 -4.72
N THR A 38 -17.08 7.96 -4.02
CA THR A 38 -17.27 8.06 -2.58
C THR A 38 -16.54 6.95 -1.86
N GLY A 39 -16.25 7.19 -0.59
CA GLY A 39 -16.00 6.14 0.37
C GLY A 39 -17.05 6.15 1.47
N LYS A 40 -17.15 5.04 2.20
CA LYS A 40 -18.10 4.89 3.31
C LYS A 40 -17.43 4.18 4.46
N ILE A 41 -17.71 4.62 5.68
CA ILE A 41 -17.30 3.93 6.90
C ILE A 41 -18.51 3.24 7.49
N PHE A 42 -18.39 1.95 7.75
CA PHE A 42 -19.44 1.14 8.36
C PHE A 42 -19.00 0.59 9.71
N ASP A 43 -19.93 0.54 10.66
CA ASP A 43 -19.77 -0.23 11.89
C ASP A 43 -19.92 -1.73 11.58
N LEU A 44 -18.95 -2.54 11.97
CA LEU A 44 -18.92 -3.97 11.64
C LEU A 44 -19.94 -4.80 12.41
N THR A 45 -20.38 -4.33 13.57
CA THR A 45 -21.33 -5.06 14.42
C THR A 45 -22.75 -4.91 13.90
N THR A 46 -23.11 -3.71 13.47
CA THR A 46 -24.46 -3.33 13.06
C THR A 46 -24.64 -3.29 11.55
N GLY A 47 -23.56 -3.13 10.79
CA GLY A 47 -23.58 -2.92 9.34
C GLY A 47 -24.12 -1.55 8.93
N ILE A 48 -24.23 -0.61 9.87
CA ILE A 48 -24.76 0.74 9.61
C ILE A 48 -23.62 1.62 9.10
N GLU A 49 -23.92 2.43 8.08
CA GLU A 49 -23.03 3.50 7.61
C GLU A 49 -22.92 4.57 8.70
N LEU A 50 -21.70 4.80 9.19
CA LEU A 50 -21.38 5.80 10.19
C LEU A 50 -21.18 7.18 9.56
N TRP A 51 -20.44 7.25 8.45
CA TRP A 51 -20.21 8.48 7.69
C TRP A 51 -19.66 8.20 6.29
N ALA A 52 -19.81 9.20 5.41
CA ALA A 52 -19.37 9.17 4.02
C ALA A 52 -18.09 10.00 3.80
N ILE A 53 -17.22 9.50 2.94
CA ILE A 53 -15.99 10.12 2.46
C ILE A 53 -16.32 10.76 1.11
N ASP A 54 -16.77 12.01 1.15
CA ASP A 54 -17.25 12.74 -0.03
C ASP A 54 -16.26 13.80 -0.54
N GLY A 55 -16.38 14.13 -1.82
CA GLY A 55 -15.70 15.28 -2.42
C GLY A 55 -14.56 14.95 -3.36
N HIS A 56 -14.25 13.66 -3.57
CA HIS A 56 -13.48 13.24 -4.74
C HIS A 56 -14.33 13.41 -6.00
N THR A 57 -13.68 13.67 -7.13
CA THR A 57 -14.37 13.87 -8.42
C THR A 57 -14.25 12.69 -9.36
N ASP A 58 -13.53 11.65 -8.94
CA ASP A 58 -13.33 10.38 -9.65
C ASP A 58 -13.20 9.23 -8.64
N ALA A 59 -13.08 7.99 -9.11
CA ALA A 59 -13.07 6.76 -8.31
C ALA A 59 -12.12 6.83 -7.10
N LEU A 60 -12.60 6.36 -5.94
CA LEU A 60 -11.81 6.26 -4.71
C LEU A 60 -11.16 4.88 -4.67
N VAL A 61 -9.85 4.83 -4.90
CA VAL A 61 -9.10 3.59 -5.17
C VAL A 61 -8.07 3.23 -4.09
N ALA A 62 -7.75 4.17 -3.19
CA ALA A 62 -6.83 3.93 -2.09
C ALA A 62 -7.41 4.40 -0.76
N LEU A 63 -7.29 3.57 0.27
CA LEU A 63 -7.67 3.90 1.63
C LEU A 63 -6.56 3.47 2.59
N GLU A 64 -6.24 4.33 3.55
CA GLU A 64 -5.36 3.95 4.65
C GLU A 64 -5.73 4.63 5.98
N PHE A 65 -6.13 3.84 6.99
CA PHE A 65 -6.15 4.27 8.39
C PHE A 65 -4.74 4.39 8.96
N SER A 66 -4.53 5.42 9.78
CA SER A 66 -3.30 5.57 10.55
C SER A 66 -3.19 4.50 11.65
N SER A 67 -1.95 4.19 12.05
CA SER A 67 -1.65 3.20 13.10
C SER A 67 -2.20 3.58 14.48
N ASP A 68 -2.50 4.86 14.71
CA ASP A 68 -3.16 5.34 15.93
C ASP A 68 -4.70 5.43 15.79
N GLY A 69 -5.24 5.11 14.62
CA GLY A 69 -6.68 5.13 14.31
C GLY A 69 -7.29 6.53 14.21
N ASN A 70 -6.52 7.60 14.39
CA ASN A 70 -7.04 8.98 14.44
C ASN A 70 -7.24 9.61 13.05
N PHE A 71 -6.63 9.04 12.02
CA PHE A 71 -6.66 9.57 10.67
C PHE A 71 -7.00 8.51 9.63
N LEU A 72 -7.57 8.98 8.52
CA LEU A 72 -7.80 8.18 7.32
C LEU A 72 -7.31 8.96 6.11
N LEU A 73 -6.67 8.27 5.17
CA LEU A 73 -6.36 8.75 3.84
C LEU A 73 -7.36 8.16 2.84
N SER A 74 -7.78 8.98 1.89
CA SER A 74 -8.49 8.52 0.69
C SER A 74 -7.78 9.05 -0.55
N GLY A 75 -7.30 8.15 -1.42
CA GLY A 75 -6.68 8.47 -2.69
C GLY A 75 -7.58 8.10 -3.86
N SER A 76 -7.58 8.93 -4.89
CA SER A 76 -8.51 8.84 -6.02
C SER A 76 -7.81 9.01 -7.37
N PHE A 77 -8.50 8.56 -8.42
CA PHE A 77 -8.16 8.86 -9.81
C PHE A 77 -8.23 10.36 -10.14
N ASP A 78 -8.84 11.19 -9.28
CA ASP A 78 -8.83 12.64 -9.42
C ASP A 78 -7.48 13.32 -9.09
N SER A 79 -6.41 12.53 -8.93
CA SER A 79 -5.04 12.98 -8.60
C SER A 79 -4.88 13.58 -7.20
N ASN A 80 -5.88 13.45 -6.31
CA ASN A 80 -5.82 13.96 -4.95
C ASN A 80 -5.84 12.85 -3.90
N VAL A 81 -5.20 13.14 -2.78
CA VAL A 81 -5.40 12.40 -1.54
C VAL A 81 -6.02 13.33 -0.50
N PHE A 82 -7.07 12.90 0.18
CA PHE A 82 -7.67 13.65 1.29
C PHE A 82 -7.31 13.01 2.63
N LEU A 83 -7.04 13.87 3.62
CA LEU A 83 -6.81 13.49 5.00
C LEU A 83 -8.07 13.78 5.81
N TRP A 84 -8.50 12.81 6.61
CA TRP A 84 -9.72 12.85 7.41
C TRP A 84 -9.39 12.64 8.89
N ASP A 85 -10.13 13.33 9.76
CA ASP A 85 -10.16 13.05 11.20
C ASP A 85 -11.25 12.00 11.46
N THR A 86 -10.86 10.83 11.96
CA THR A 86 -11.78 9.69 12.18
C THR A 86 -12.67 9.86 13.39
N ARG A 87 -12.38 10.81 14.29
CA ARG A 87 -13.17 11.10 15.48
C ARG A 87 -14.23 12.15 15.21
N THR A 88 -13.94 13.14 14.36
CA THR A 88 -14.89 14.18 13.97
C THR A 88 -15.57 13.92 12.63
N HIS A 89 -15.15 12.90 11.89
CA HIS A 89 -15.68 12.53 10.57
C HIS A 89 -15.59 13.71 9.58
N SER A 90 -14.47 14.44 9.63
CA SER A 90 -14.31 15.67 8.85
C SER A 90 -13.01 15.67 8.08
N LYS A 91 -13.07 16.18 6.84
CA LYS A 91 -11.90 16.43 6.01
C LYS A 91 -11.01 17.48 6.67
N ILE A 92 -9.77 17.11 6.96
CA ILE A 92 -8.72 18.02 7.46
C ILE A 92 -8.16 18.84 6.31
N GLY A 93 -7.90 18.22 5.16
CA GLY A 93 -7.38 18.90 3.98
C GLY A 93 -7.07 17.95 2.83
N SER A 94 -6.37 18.46 1.83
CA SER A 94 -5.94 17.70 0.65
C SER A 94 -4.42 17.75 0.48
N LEU A 95 -3.86 16.64 0.03
CA LEU A 95 -2.51 16.48 -0.47
C LEU A 95 -2.61 16.54 -2.00
N SER A 96 -2.50 17.75 -2.53
CA SER A 96 -2.68 18.04 -3.95
C SER A 96 -1.34 18.39 -4.59
N GLY A 97 -1.05 17.85 -5.77
CA GLY A 97 0.21 18.10 -6.48
C GLY A 97 0.54 17.05 -7.54
N HIS A 98 -0.02 15.84 -7.43
CA HIS A 98 0.04 14.85 -8.50
C HIS A 98 -0.71 15.34 -9.75
N GLN A 99 -0.24 14.89 -10.92
CA GLN A 99 -0.79 15.25 -12.23
C GLN A 99 -1.60 14.13 -12.88
N ASP A 100 -1.68 12.99 -12.22
CA ASP A 100 -2.46 11.82 -12.63
C ASP A 100 -2.93 11.03 -11.40
N SER A 101 -3.71 10.00 -11.67
CA SER A 101 -4.35 9.08 -10.74
C SER A 101 -3.44 8.63 -9.59
N ILE A 102 -3.98 8.64 -8.38
CA ILE A 102 -3.30 8.06 -7.21
C ILE A 102 -3.39 6.54 -7.28
N SER A 103 -2.25 5.87 -7.20
CA SER A 103 -2.18 4.40 -7.12
C SER A 103 -2.15 3.90 -5.67
N ARG A 104 -1.49 4.66 -4.77
CA ARG A 104 -1.31 4.29 -3.37
C ARG A 104 -1.17 5.51 -2.48
N CYS A 105 -1.72 5.45 -1.27
CA CYS A 105 -1.45 6.40 -0.20
C CYS A 105 -1.27 5.65 1.12
N LEU A 106 -0.28 6.05 1.93
CA LEU A 106 0.03 5.40 3.21
C LEU A 106 0.67 6.33 4.23
N PHE A 107 0.47 6.05 5.51
CA PHE A 107 1.22 6.66 6.61
C PHE A 107 2.53 5.91 6.85
N ASN A 108 3.52 6.63 7.37
CA ASN A 108 4.63 5.97 8.04
C ASN A 108 4.21 5.52 9.45
N TYR A 109 5.03 4.68 10.10
CA TYR A 109 4.67 4.05 11.39
C TYR A 109 4.25 5.04 12.49
N ASP A 110 4.94 6.17 12.61
CA ASP A 110 4.66 7.20 13.63
C ASP A 110 3.60 8.23 13.21
N THR A 111 2.97 8.05 12.03
CA THR A 111 1.90 8.89 11.45
C THR A 111 2.33 10.33 11.16
N THR A 112 3.62 10.66 11.21
CA THR A 112 4.10 12.02 10.96
C THR A 112 4.21 12.35 9.47
N LEU A 113 4.39 11.33 8.64
CA LEU A 113 4.52 11.43 7.20
C LEU A 113 3.42 10.64 6.49
N VAL A 114 3.06 11.13 5.31
CA VAL A 114 2.25 10.41 4.34
C VAL A 114 3.08 10.22 3.08
N ALA A 115 3.03 9.04 2.47
CA ALA A 115 3.56 8.82 1.12
C ALA A 115 2.41 8.58 0.15
N THR A 116 2.51 9.14 -1.05
CA THR A 116 1.55 8.96 -2.14
C THR A 116 2.29 8.58 -3.41
N GLY A 117 1.76 7.60 -4.14
CA GLY A 117 2.28 7.14 -5.41
C GLY A 117 1.23 7.40 -6.49
N SER A 118 1.69 7.69 -7.70
CA SER A 118 0.82 8.05 -8.80
C SER A 118 1.33 7.53 -10.14
N VAL A 119 0.37 7.40 -11.06
CA VAL A 119 0.57 7.15 -12.49
C VAL A 119 1.36 8.29 -13.15
N ASP A 120 1.46 9.47 -12.51
CA ASP A 120 2.30 10.58 -12.98
C ASP A 120 3.81 10.35 -12.85
N ARG A 121 4.22 9.13 -12.47
CA ARG A 121 5.61 8.68 -12.28
C ARG A 121 6.32 9.35 -11.12
N THR A 122 5.55 9.82 -10.15
CA THR A 122 6.11 10.39 -8.94
C THR A 122 5.60 9.68 -7.70
N ALA A 123 6.49 9.59 -6.71
CA ALA A 123 6.10 9.39 -5.33
C ALA A 123 6.34 10.70 -4.57
N LYS A 124 5.39 11.09 -3.72
CA LYS A 124 5.50 12.30 -2.90
C LYS A 124 5.43 11.93 -1.43
N ILE A 125 6.24 12.60 -0.61
CA ILE A 125 6.19 12.47 0.84
C ILE A 125 5.72 13.79 1.41
N TRP A 126 4.72 13.75 2.28
CA TRP A 126 4.05 14.90 2.85
C TRP A 126 4.22 14.94 4.36
N ASP A 127 4.40 16.13 4.92
CA ASP A 127 4.26 16.34 6.37
C ASP A 127 2.77 16.34 6.71
N ARG A 128 2.35 15.36 7.52
CA ARG A 128 0.94 15.16 7.87
C ARG A 128 0.34 16.32 8.66
N ARG A 129 1.16 17.11 9.38
CA ARG A 129 0.68 18.19 10.25
C ARG A 129 0.34 19.44 9.48
N ASN A 130 1.11 19.76 8.44
CA ASN A 130 0.96 20.97 7.65
C ASN A 130 0.49 20.73 6.22
N LEU A 131 0.37 19.47 5.80
CA LEU A 131 -0.09 19.02 4.47
C LEU A 131 0.76 19.56 3.32
N LYS A 132 2.04 19.83 3.56
CA LYS A 132 2.99 20.24 2.53
C LYS A 132 3.85 19.08 2.10
N GLU A 133 4.12 19.07 0.80
CA GLU A 133 5.14 18.21 0.21
C GLU A 133 6.49 18.50 0.87
N SER A 134 7.06 17.45 1.46
CA SER A 134 8.41 17.44 2.03
C SER A 134 9.43 16.95 1.00
N PHE A 135 9.06 15.93 0.22
CA PHE A 135 9.92 15.35 -0.81
C PHE A 135 9.13 15.00 -2.07
N HIS A 136 9.76 15.24 -3.20
CA HIS A 136 9.29 14.90 -4.54
C HIS A 136 10.27 13.88 -5.14
N LEU A 137 9.79 12.66 -5.39
CA LEU A 137 10.59 11.52 -5.85
C LEU A 137 10.20 11.17 -7.28
N GLU A 138 11.16 11.29 -8.19
CA GLU A 138 10.98 11.02 -9.62
C GLU A 138 11.26 9.54 -9.93
N HIS A 139 10.39 8.92 -10.72
CA HIS A 139 10.52 7.56 -11.19
C HIS A 139 10.57 7.50 -12.72
N GLU A 140 11.09 6.41 -13.26
CA GLU A 140 11.21 6.25 -14.72
C GLU A 140 9.87 5.88 -15.36
N ASP A 141 8.98 5.26 -14.58
CA ASP A 141 7.64 4.83 -14.98
C ASP A 141 6.61 5.05 -13.86
N GLU A 142 5.37 4.68 -14.12
CA GLU A 142 4.23 4.80 -13.20
C GLU A 142 4.55 4.14 -11.85
N VAL A 143 4.26 4.83 -10.74
CA VAL A 143 4.41 4.25 -9.40
C VAL A 143 3.13 3.46 -9.10
N LEU A 144 3.24 2.14 -8.99
CA LEU A 144 2.09 1.24 -8.85
C LEU A 144 1.78 0.86 -7.41
N ASP A 145 2.79 0.84 -6.54
CA ASP A 145 2.64 0.51 -5.13
C ASP A 145 3.75 1.16 -4.29
N LEU A 146 3.46 1.34 -3.01
CA LEU A 146 4.38 1.94 -2.05
C LEU A 146 4.36 1.19 -0.72
N ALA A 147 5.51 1.11 -0.05
CA ALA A 147 5.62 0.56 1.29
C ALA A 147 6.64 1.32 2.15
N PHE A 148 6.24 1.69 3.36
CA PHE A 148 7.19 2.06 4.42
C PHE A 148 7.75 0.81 5.09
N ASP A 149 8.98 0.88 5.60
CA ASP A 149 9.49 -0.12 6.52
C ASP A 149 8.86 0.01 7.91
N SER A 150 9.07 -1.00 8.77
CA SER A 150 8.39 -1.09 10.07
C SER A 150 8.71 0.04 11.06
N VAL A 151 9.74 0.84 10.78
CA VAL A 151 10.12 2.02 11.57
C VAL A 151 9.82 3.34 10.85
N GLY A 152 9.30 3.30 9.61
CA GLY A 152 8.98 4.47 8.81
C GLY A 152 10.21 5.29 8.39
N ALA A 153 11.38 4.66 8.27
CA ALA A 153 12.62 5.31 7.87
C ALA A 153 12.91 5.15 6.37
N ARG A 154 12.45 4.05 5.76
CA ARG A 154 12.60 3.81 4.32
C ARG A 154 11.25 3.71 3.62
N LEU A 155 11.20 4.22 2.40
CA LEU A 155 10.07 4.08 1.49
C LEU A 155 10.54 3.29 0.26
N ALA A 156 9.84 2.21 -0.06
CA ALA A 156 10.00 1.49 -1.32
C ALA A 156 8.85 1.83 -2.25
N ALA A 157 9.16 2.00 -3.54
CA ALA A 157 8.20 2.35 -4.57
C ALA A 157 8.36 1.42 -5.78
N ALA A 158 7.28 0.72 -6.13
CA ALA A 158 7.23 -0.23 -7.23
C ALA A 158 6.82 0.47 -8.54
N GLU A 159 7.53 0.18 -9.63
CA GLU A 159 7.36 0.87 -10.91
C GLU A 159 6.83 -0.04 -12.03
N GLY A 160 6.13 0.57 -13.00
CA GLY A 160 5.60 -0.09 -14.20
C GLY A 160 6.66 -0.68 -15.14
N ASN A 161 7.92 -0.24 -15.04
CA ASN A 161 9.03 -0.73 -15.86
C ASN A 161 9.76 -1.95 -15.27
N GLY A 162 9.31 -2.48 -14.11
CA GLY A 162 9.97 -3.59 -13.43
C GLY A 162 11.04 -3.19 -12.43
N HIS A 163 11.22 -1.90 -12.16
CA HIS A 163 12.13 -1.41 -11.14
C HIS A 163 11.41 -1.19 -9.79
N VAL A 164 12.19 -1.19 -8.72
CA VAL A 164 11.77 -0.69 -7.41
C VAL A 164 12.83 0.24 -6.88
N GLN A 165 12.46 1.46 -6.53
CA GLN A 165 13.36 2.40 -5.87
C GLN A 165 13.11 2.43 -4.36
N VAL A 166 14.20 2.47 -3.59
CA VAL A 166 14.16 2.49 -2.12
C VAL A 166 14.86 3.76 -1.64
N TRP A 167 14.17 4.55 -0.82
CA TRP A 167 14.59 5.86 -0.37
C TRP A 167 14.77 5.90 1.14
N ASP A 168 15.81 6.59 1.64
CA ASP A 168 16.00 6.92 3.06
C ASP A 168 15.30 8.24 3.37
N VAL A 169 14.11 8.15 3.96
CA VAL A 169 13.27 9.30 4.27
C VAL A 169 13.82 10.13 5.43
N LYS A 170 14.64 9.53 6.31
CA LYS A 170 15.27 10.26 7.43
C LYS A 170 16.51 11.03 6.98
N LYS A 171 17.12 10.66 5.86
CA LYS A 171 18.25 11.36 5.25
C LYS A 171 17.85 12.17 4.02
N ASN A 172 16.80 13.00 4.17
CA ASN A 172 16.36 13.93 3.13
C ASN A 172 15.96 13.21 1.82
N ALA A 173 15.29 12.06 1.94
CA ALA A 173 14.86 11.20 0.83
C ALA A 173 16.01 10.88 -0.15
N GLU A 174 17.13 10.38 0.38
CA GLU A 174 18.25 9.91 -0.44
C GLU A 174 17.88 8.57 -1.08
N LEU A 175 18.10 8.43 -2.39
CA LEU A 175 17.94 7.14 -3.08
C LEU A 175 19.01 6.16 -2.59
N LEU A 176 18.59 5.07 -1.94
CA LEU A 176 19.48 4.01 -1.46
C LEU A 176 19.75 2.98 -2.55
N PHE A 177 18.69 2.46 -3.15
CA PHE A 177 18.77 1.35 -4.10
C PHE A 177 17.79 1.55 -5.25
N CYS A 178 18.23 1.16 -6.46
CA CYS A 178 17.35 0.87 -7.58
C CYS A 178 17.43 -0.65 -7.83
N LEU A 179 16.39 -1.36 -7.42
CA LEU A 179 16.27 -2.80 -7.53
C LEU A 179 15.81 -3.12 -8.96
N SER A 180 16.72 -3.69 -9.75
CA SER A 180 16.47 -4.09 -11.13
C SER A 180 16.52 -5.61 -11.26
N GLY A 181 15.69 -6.14 -12.15
CA GLY A 181 15.75 -7.54 -12.54
C GLY A 181 14.42 -8.16 -12.92
N HIS A 182 13.28 -7.61 -12.46
CA HIS A 182 11.98 -7.98 -13.04
C HIS A 182 11.91 -7.55 -14.50
N THR A 183 11.22 -8.32 -15.34
CA THR A 183 11.13 -8.05 -16.78
C THR A 183 9.82 -7.39 -17.20
N CYS A 184 8.90 -7.22 -16.26
CA CYS A 184 7.61 -6.56 -16.42
C CYS A 184 7.32 -5.73 -15.15
N GLU A 185 6.22 -4.98 -15.17
CA GLU A 185 5.77 -4.15 -14.04
C GLU A 185 5.84 -4.84 -12.68
N VAL A 186 6.18 -4.07 -11.65
CA VAL A 186 6.12 -4.53 -10.26
C VAL A 186 4.79 -4.08 -9.67
N SER A 187 3.88 -5.03 -9.46
CA SER A 187 2.50 -4.76 -9.03
C SER A 187 2.38 -4.51 -7.53
N LYS A 188 3.28 -5.10 -6.72
CA LYS A 188 3.31 -4.96 -5.25
C LYS A 188 4.72 -4.94 -4.69
N VAL A 189 4.89 -4.17 -3.62
CA VAL A 189 6.11 -4.14 -2.81
C VAL A 189 5.77 -4.12 -1.31
N CYS A 190 6.49 -4.88 -0.50
CA CYS A 190 6.37 -4.80 0.95
C CYS A 190 7.70 -5.10 1.67
N PHE A 191 7.91 -4.47 2.82
CA PHE A 191 9.01 -4.82 3.71
C PHE A 191 8.65 -6.04 4.56
N SER A 192 9.65 -6.83 4.93
CA SER A 192 9.48 -7.84 5.97
C SER A 192 9.21 -7.17 7.33
N PRO A 193 8.57 -7.86 8.29
CA PRO A 193 8.25 -7.28 9.60
C PRO A 193 9.48 -6.72 10.34
N GLY A 194 10.63 -7.40 10.23
CA GLY A 194 11.90 -6.94 10.78
C GLY A 194 12.61 -5.86 9.96
N GLY A 195 12.06 -5.45 8.81
CA GLY A 195 12.63 -4.45 7.91
C GLY A 195 13.92 -4.88 7.19
N GLY A 196 14.39 -6.11 7.39
CA GLY A 196 15.66 -6.59 6.81
C GLY A 196 15.56 -6.95 5.33
N GLN A 197 14.36 -7.18 4.82
CA GLN A 197 14.11 -7.64 3.46
C GLN A 197 12.97 -6.86 2.81
N LEU A 198 12.97 -6.86 1.48
CA LEU A 198 11.90 -6.38 0.62
C LEU A 198 11.40 -7.54 -0.22
N LEU A 199 10.08 -7.59 -0.44
CA LEU A 199 9.42 -8.54 -1.32
C LEU A 199 8.69 -7.77 -2.41
N THR A 200 8.87 -8.21 -3.65
CA THR A 200 8.23 -7.62 -4.82
C THR A 200 7.46 -8.70 -5.58
N ALA A 201 6.32 -8.36 -6.15
CA ALA A 201 5.55 -9.19 -7.07
C ALA A 201 5.45 -8.52 -8.43
N SER A 202 5.54 -9.29 -9.51
CA SER A 202 5.58 -8.75 -10.87
C SER A 202 4.72 -9.54 -11.84
N SER A 203 4.30 -8.83 -12.88
CA SER A 203 3.65 -9.39 -14.06
C SER A 203 4.57 -10.28 -14.90
N ASP A 204 5.87 -10.39 -14.57
CA ASP A 204 6.78 -11.37 -15.16
C ASP A 204 6.55 -12.81 -14.66
N GLY A 205 5.56 -13.01 -13.76
CA GLY A 205 5.23 -14.31 -13.20
C GLY A 205 6.09 -14.70 -12.00
N THR A 206 6.95 -13.80 -11.51
CA THR A 206 7.81 -14.06 -10.36
C THR A 206 7.51 -13.10 -9.21
N ALA A 207 7.81 -13.54 -7.99
CA ALA A 207 8.08 -12.65 -6.88
C ALA A 207 9.57 -12.68 -6.56
N ARG A 208 10.13 -11.59 -6.02
CA ARG A 208 11.55 -11.51 -5.68
C ARG A 208 11.76 -11.00 -4.27
N LEU A 209 12.72 -11.61 -3.59
CA LEU A 209 13.17 -11.21 -2.28
C LEU A 209 14.49 -10.47 -2.41
N TRP A 210 14.60 -9.33 -1.74
CA TRP A 210 15.76 -8.45 -1.78
C TRP A 210 16.25 -8.17 -0.37
N SER A 211 17.56 -7.99 -0.25
CA SER A 211 18.17 -7.46 0.96
C SER A 211 17.87 -5.97 1.04
N ALA A 212 17.21 -5.55 2.12
CA ALA A 212 16.94 -4.14 2.34
C ALA A 212 18.19 -3.39 2.89
N ARG A 213 19.31 -4.10 3.10
CA ARG A 213 20.59 -3.52 3.59
C ARG A 213 21.49 -3.06 2.46
N ASP A 214 21.50 -3.77 1.34
CA ASP A 214 22.41 -3.52 0.22
C ASP A 214 21.76 -3.66 -1.16
N GLY A 215 20.44 -3.84 -1.22
CA GLY A 215 19.67 -3.88 -2.47
C GLY A 215 19.89 -5.13 -3.32
N LYS A 216 20.61 -6.14 -2.83
CA LYS A 216 20.87 -7.36 -3.60
C LYS A 216 19.65 -8.27 -3.65
N ALA A 217 19.41 -8.88 -4.81
CA ALA A 217 18.47 -9.98 -4.94
C ALA A 217 18.95 -11.17 -4.09
N LEU A 218 18.09 -11.66 -3.20
CA LEU A 218 18.35 -12.81 -2.35
C LEU A 218 17.78 -14.08 -2.99
N GLN A 219 16.53 -14.01 -3.46
CA GLN A 219 15.83 -15.15 -4.05
C GLN A 219 14.84 -14.70 -5.13
N ILE A 220 14.63 -15.56 -6.12
CA ILE A 220 13.55 -15.46 -7.10
C ILE A 220 12.56 -16.58 -6.76
N LEU A 221 11.33 -16.20 -6.41
CA LEU A 221 10.23 -17.10 -6.13
C LEU A 221 9.51 -17.41 -7.45
N ASP A 222 10.09 -18.36 -8.18
CA ASP A 222 9.61 -18.79 -9.49
C ASP A 222 8.65 -19.99 -9.39
N GLY A 223 7.65 -20.01 -10.27
CA GLY A 223 6.79 -21.16 -10.48
C GLY A 223 5.35 -20.82 -10.84
N HIS A 224 4.89 -19.57 -10.63
CA HIS A 224 3.61 -19.12 -11.16
C HIS A 224 3.66 -19.10 -12.70
N THR A 225 2.54 -19.42 -13.34
CA THR A 225 2.47 -19.52 -14.82
C THR A 225 1.87 -18.28 -15.49
N ASP A 226 1.60 -17.26 -14.69
CA ASP A 226 0.98 -16.00 -15.10
C ASP A 226 1.35 -14.93 -14.06
N GLU A 227 1.00 -13.67 -14.34
CA GLU A 227 1.35 -12.49 -13.53
C GLU A 227 1.12 -12.68 -12.03
N VAL A 228 2.10 -12.30 -11.21
CA VAL A 228 1.95 -12.24 -9.74
C VAL A 228 1.48 -10.83 -9.38
N PHE A 229 0.23 -10.72 -8.93
CA PHE A 229 -0.40 -9.44 -8.63
C PHE A 229 -0.39 -9.09 -7.14
N SER A 230 0.00 -10.01 -6.27
CA SER A 230 0.09 -9.74 -4.83
C SER A 230 1.12 -10.62 -4.14
N CYS A 231 1.75 -10.06 -3.11
CA CYS A 231 2.67 -10.76 -2.23
C CYS A 231 2.60 -10.20 -0.80
N ALA A 232 2.78 -11.06 0.20
CA ALA A 232 2.81 -10.65 1.60
C ALA A 232 3.73 -11.55 2.43
N PHE A 233 4.35 -10.95 3.45
CA PHE A 233 4.95 -11.71 4.55
C PHE A 233 3.89 -12.10 5.57
N SER A 234 4.08 -13.27 6.18
CA SER A 234 3.49 -13.57 7.49
C SER A 234 3.97 -12.58 8.55
N TYR A 235 3.21 -12.42 9.63
CA TYR A 235 3.58 -11.53 10.75
C TYR A 235 4.94 -11.87 11.37
N THR A 236 5.32 -13.16 11.41
CA THR A 236 6.63 -13.60 11.91
C THR A 236 7.75 -13.41 10.87
N GLY A 237 7.40 -13.24 9.59
CA GLY A 237 8.35 -13.17 8.47
C GLY A 237 8.88 -14.54 8.02
N GLU A 238 8.41 -15.64 8.60
CA GLU A 238 8.90 -17.00 8.31
C GLU A 238 8.33 -17.59 7.02
N THR A 239 7.18 -17.08 6.57
CA THR A 239 6.56 -17.48 5.32
C THR A 239 6.15 -16.28 4.48
N ILE A 240 6.13 -16.49 3.17
CA ILE A 240 5.63 -15.57 2.16
C ILE A 240 4.42 -16.19 1.47
N LEU A 241 3.42 -15.39 1.14
CA LEU A 241 2.29 -15.76 0.31
C LEU A 241 2.32 -14.93 -0.99
N THR A 242 2.16 -15.57 -2.14
CA THR A 242 1.99 -14.90 -3.44
C THR A 242 0.65 -15.30 -4.07
N ALA A 243 0.03 -14.40 -4.81
CA ALA A 243 -1.20 -14.64 -5.57
C ALA A 243 -1.02 -14.23 -7.04
N SER A 244 -1.55 -15.03 -7.96
CA SER A 244 -1.30 -14.89 -9.40
C SER A 244 -2.56 -15.04 -10.25
N LYS A 245 -2.54 -14.43 -11.44
CA LYS A 245 -3.55 -14.59 -12.49
C LYS A 245 -3.67 -16.05 -12.99
N ASP A 246 -2.72 -16.92 -12.63
CA ASP A 246 -2.80 -18.37 -12.86
C ASP A 246 -3.85 -19.09 -11.98
N LYS A 247 -4.60 -18.31 -11.18
CA LYS A 247 -5.68 -18.76 -10.28
C LYS A 247 -5.17 -19.55 -9.08
N THR A 248 -3.89 -19.38 -8.72
CA THR A 248 -3.30 -20.01 -7.55
C THR A 248 -2.71 -18.99 -6.58
N CYS A 249 -2.66 -19.39 -5.32
CA CYS A 249 -1.79 -18.78 -4.32
C CYS A 249 -0.68 -19.76 -3.96
N ARG A 250 0.53 -19.27 -3.70
CA ARG A 250 1.67 -20.09 -3.29
C ARG A 250 2.21 -19.62 -1.95
N LEU A 251 2.44 -20.59 -1.06
CA LEU A 251 3.07 -20.38 0.24
C LEU A 251 4.54 -20.81 0.15
N TRP A 252 5.44 -19.91 0.48
CA TRP A 252 6.88 -20.10 0.46
C TRP A 252 7.39 -20.09 1.88
N LYS A 253 8.16 -21.11 2.26
CA LYS A 253 8.81 -21.15 3.58
C LYS A 253 10.21 -20.57 3.46
N MET A 254 10.53 -19.60 4.30
CA MET A 254 11.87 -19.04 4.40
C MET A 254 12.71 -19.99 5.23
N GLU A 255 13.86 -20.42 4.70
CA GLU A 255 14.84 -21.10 5.52
C GLU A 255 15.53 -20.05 6.41
N PRO A 256 15.66 -20.30 7.73
CA PRO A 256 16.49 -19.46 8.57
C PRO A 256 17.91 -19.51 8.03
N ASN A 257 18.53 -18.36 7.80
CA ASN A 257 19.93 -18.29 7.45
C ASN A 257 20.72 -18.83 8.67
N ILE A 258 21.28 -20.04 8.57
CA ILE A 258 22.09 -20.65 9.66
C ILE A 258 23.52 -20.07 9.66
N ASP A 259 23.87 -19.21 8.71
CA ASP A 259 25.23 -18.73 8.49
C ASP A 259 25.53 -17.34 9.11
N ASP A 260 25.18 -17.14 10.38
CA ASP A 260 25.76 -16.06 11.22
C ASP A 260 26.45 -16.70 12.44
N ASP A 261 27.65 -17.27 12.21
CA ASP A 261 28.64 -17.68 13.23
C ASP A 261 29.88 -16.76 13.14
#